data_AF-A0A432FPQ0-F1
#
_entry.id   AF-A0A432FPQ0-F1
#
_cell.length_a   1.000
_cell.length_b   1.000
_cell.length_c   1.000
_cell.angle_alpha   90.00
_cell.angle_beta   90.00
_cell.angle_gamma   90.00
#
_symmetry.space_group_name_H-M   'P 1'
#
loop_
_entity.id
_entity.type
_entity.pdbx_description
1 polymer ?
#
loop_
_entity_poly.entity_id
_entity_poly.type
_entity_poly.pdbx_seq_one_letter_code
_entity_poly.pdbx_strand_id
1 'polypeptide(L)'
;MKPIVLFFLVLLVSQAPAEIYKWVDAQGNVHYSDEPQAPGAKRMRQLPGLSTYSPPPLPSKPPQEEVREEFSGELPEKAPPAAHPGYQVLKIVSPENEGTVRSSPGEVPIFVALSPVLREGDYFRVLLDGKLLPEHHSSTVIRLSNVDRGEHKVAVAVYSKDGKKLLQSDTHTFYLHRTIAKRPAPRAN
;
A
#
# COMPACT_ATOMS: atom_id res chain seq x y z
N MET A 1 27.93 5.84 50.10
CA MET A 1 28.45 4.70 49.31
C MET A 1 27.38 3.84 48.63
N LYS A 2 26.06 4.14 48.75
CA LYS A 2 24.97 3.37 48.15
C LYS A 2 24.51 3.77 46.72
N PRO A 3 24.83 4.95 46.12
CA PRO A 3 24.34 5.27 44.77
C PRO A 3 25.22 4.69 43.64
N ILE A 4 26.47 4.32 43.93
CA ILE A 4 27.40 3.75 42.93
C ILE A 4 27.03 2.30 42.59
N VAL A 5 26.53 1.55 43.58
CA VAL A 5 26.11 0.14 43.38
C VAL A 5 24.86 0.05 42.52
N LEU A 6 23.94 1.03 42.61
CA LEU A 6 22.73 1.06 41.79
C LEU A 6 23.04 1.39 40.31
N PHE A 7 24.06 2.22 40.06
CA PHE A 7 24.48 2.56 38.69
C PHE A 7 25.15 1.38 37.97
N PHE A 8 25.87 0.52 38.70
CA PHE A 8 26.47 -0.71 38.15
C PHE A 8 25.44 -1.82 37.89
N LEU A 9 24.30 -1.83 38.59
CA LEU A 9 23.26 -2.85 38.42
C LEU A 9 22.42 -2.64 37.15
N VAL A 10 22.27 -1.40 36.67
CA VAL A 10 21.52 -1.08 35.44
C VAL A 10 22.30 -1.44 34.17
N LEU A 11 23.63 -1.58 34.24
CA LEU A 11 24.47 -1.90 33.07
C LEU A 11 24.45 -3.39 32.65
N LEU A 12 23.72 -4.26 33.35
CA LEU A 12 23.65 -5.70 33.06
C LEU A 12 22.50 -6.11 32.13
N VAL A 13 21.89 -5.18 31.40
CA VAL A 13 20.90 -5.52 30.37
C VAL A 13 21.63 -6.07 29.14
N SER A 14 21.73 -7.39 29.10
CA SER A 14 22.26 -8.16 27.97
C SER A 14 21.45 -7.87 26.70
N GLN A 15 22.12 -7.38 25.65
CA GLN A 15 21.58 -7.32 24.29
C GLN A 15 21.58 -8.74 23.73
N ALA A 16 20.41 -9.40 23.70
CA ALA A 16 20.27 -10.68 23.03
C ALA A 16 20.29 -10.47 21.50
N PRO A 17 21.26 -11.04 20.76
CA PRO A 17 21.19 -11.03 19.30
C PRO A 17 20.06 -11.95 18.84
N ALA A 18 19.07 -11.40 18.14
CA ALA A 18 18.03 -12.19 17.46
C ALA A 18 18.66 -12.87 16.23
N GLU A 19 19.03 -14.15 16.36
CA GLU A 19 19.60 -14.96 15.28
C GLU A 19 18.46 -15.68 14.55
N ILE A 20 18.24 -15.35 13.27
CA ILE A 20 17.19 -15.95 12.42
C ILE A 20 17.76 -17.14 11.66
N TYR A 21 17.16 -18.31 11.82
CA TYR A 21 17.57 -19.57 11.21
C TYR A 21 16.64 -19.95 10.06
N LYS A 22 17.23 -20.33 8.91
CA LYS A 22 16.50 -20.82 7.72
C LYS A 22 16.79 -22.30 7.52
N TRP A 23 15.75 -23.09 7.22
CA TRP A 23 15.91 -24.44 6.68
C TRP A 23 14.94 -24.70 5.53
N VAL A 24 15.23 -25.72 4.74
CA VAL A 24 14.41 -26.16 3.61
C VAL A 24 13.90 -27.55 3.95
N ASP A 25 12.59 -27.75 3.86
CA ASP A 25 11.98 -29.07 4.08
C ASP A 25 12.13 -29.98 2.85
N ALA A 26 11.79 -31.26 3.00
CA ALA A 26 11.91 -32.26 1.93
C ALA A 26 11.00 -31.98 0.73
N GLN A 27 10.04 -31.05 0.87
CA GLN A 27 9.09 -30.62 -0.15
C GLN A 27 9.53 -29.32 -0.85
N GLY A 28 10.71 -28.80 -0.50
CA GLY A 28 11.29 -27.60 -1.11
C GLY A 28 10.77 -26.28 -0.52
N ASN A 29 9.97 -26.32 0.56
CA ASN A 29 9.50 -25.10 1.21
C ASN A 29 10.52 -24.58 2.22
N VAL A 30 10.67 -23.26 2.24
CA VAL A 30 11.62 -22.57 3.09
C VAL A 30 10.94 -22.08 4.36
N HIS A 31 11.49 -22.47 5.51
CA HIS A 31 11.00 -22.08 6.83
C HIS A 31 12.03 -21.23 7.56
N TYR A 32 11.57 -20.28 8.37
CA TYR A 32 12.38 -19.37 9.19
C TYR A 32 11.95 -19.48 10.67
N SER A 33 12.91 -19.60 11.59
CA SER A 33 12.67 -19.71 13.04
C SER A 33 13.78 -18.99 13.81
N ASP A 34 13.43 -18.41 14.95
CA ASP A 34 14.39 -17.77 15.86
C ASP A 34 15.03 -18.78 16.84
N GLU A 35 14.62 -20.06 16.77
CA GLU A 35 15.20 -21.17 17.55
C GLU A 35 15.71 -22.30 16.63
N PRO A 36 16.88 -22.90 16.93
CA PRO A 36 17.49 -23.95 16.10
C PRO A 36 16.77 -25.29 16.30
N GLN A 37 15.84 -25.61 15.40
CA GLN A 37 15.00 -26.82 15.48
C GLN A 37 15.57 -28.05 14.74
N ALA A 38 16.73 -27.97 14.07
CA ALA A 38 17.25 -29.09 13.26
C ALA A 38 18.79 -29.21 13.25
N PRO A 39 19.35 -30.45 13.25
CA PRO A 39 20.77 -30.69 13.09
C PRO A 39 21.20 -30.38 11.64
N GLY A 40 21.89 -29.26 11.45
CA GLY A 40 22.34 -28.79 10.13
C GLY A 40 22.01 -27.33 9.81
N ALA A 41 21.44 -26.58 10.76
CA ALA A 41 21.11 -25.18 10.60
C ALA A 41 22.35 -24.32 10.31
N LYS A 42 22.41 -23.74 9.11
CA LYS A 42 23.45 -22.77 8.73
C LYS A 42 23.03 -21.38 9.19
N ARG A 43 23.91 -20.71 9.96
CA ARG A 43 23.74 -19.31 10.37
C ARG A 43 23.58 -18.42 9.13
N MET A 44 22.41 -17.79 8.98
CA MET A 44 22.19 -16.75 7.96
C MET A 44 22.19 -15.38 8.65
N ARG A 45 23.20 -14.57 8.35
CA ARG A 45 23.33 -13.20 8.88
C ARG A 45 22.52 -12.16 8.09
N GLN A 46 21.94 -12.55 6.97
CA GLN A 46 21.31 -11.62 6.04
C GLN A 46 20.13 -12.28 5.36
N LEU A 47 18.93 -11.72 5.57
CA LEU A 47 17.75 -12.11 4.82
C LEU A 47 17.96 -11.75 3.34
N PRO A 48 17.53 -12.61 2.40
CA PRO A 48 17.41 -12.18 1.02
C PRO A 48 16.46 -10.99 0.97
N GLY A 49 16.85 -9.95 0.24
CA GLY A 49 16.08 -8.70 0.15
C GLY A 49 14.61 -8.98 -0.21
N LEU A 50 13.72 -8.19 0.40
CA LEU A 50 12.29 -8.20 0.06
C LEU A 50 12.14 -8.10 -1.46
N SER A 51 11.32 -8.97 -2.04
CA SER A 51 10.96 -8.91 -3.45
C SER A 51 10.19 -7.62 -3.72
N THR A 52 10.92 -6.55 -4.03
CA THR A 52 10.36 -5.32 -4.54
C THR A 52 10.04 -5.52 -6.01
N TYR A 53 8.75 -5.49 -6.33
CA TYR A 53 8.29 -5.35 -7.70
C TYR A 53 8.68 -3.95 -8.19
N SER A 54 9.61 -3.87 -9.14
CA SER A 54 9.90 -2.65 -9.87
C SER A 54 8.94 -2.58 -11.06
N PRO A 55 8.13 -1.51 -11.21
CA PRO A 55 7.30 -1.35 -12.38
C PRO A 55 8.17 -1.27 -13.65
N PRO A 56 7.67 -1.72 -14.81
CA PRO A 56 8.37 -1.61 -16.08
C PRO A 56 8.69 -0.14 -16.40
N PRO A 57 9.85 0.16 -16.99
CA PRO A 57 10.14 1.52 -17.46
C PRO A 57 9.14 1.92 -18.55
N LEU A 58 8.54 3.09 -18.39
CA LEU A 58 7.67 3.69 -19.39
C LEU A 58 8.47 3.91 -20.69
N PRO A 59 7.92 3.60 -21.89
CA PRO A 59 8.58 3.93 -23.14
C PRO A 59 8.68 5.45 -23.28
N SER A 60 9.92 5.94 -23.35
CA SER A 60 10.24 7.32 -23.72
C SER A 60 9.83 7.54 -25.17
N LYS A 61 8.71 8.24 -25.38
CA LYS A 61 8.31 8.73 -26.70
C LYS A 61 9.33 9.80 -27.14
N PRO A 62 9.91 9.73 -28.35
CA PRO A 62 10.82 10.76 -28.84
C PRO A 62 10.09 12.10 -29.03
N PRO A 63 10.80 13.24 -28.92
CA PRO A 63 10.23 14.57 -29.15
C PRO A 63 9.69 14.64 -30.58
N GLN A 64 8.37 14.82 -30.73
CA GLN A 64 7.79 15.17 -32.02
C GLN A 64 7.97 16.67 -32.20
N GLU A 65 8.65 17.02 -33.28
CA GLU A 65 8.94 18.37 -33.76
C GLU A 65 7.67 19.24 -33.79
N GLU A 66 7.87 20.51 -33.43
CA GLU A 66 6.92 21.59 -33.65
C GLU A 66 6.58 21.69 -35.13
N VAL A 67 5.39 21.23 -35.51
CA VAL A 67 4.74 21.70 -36.74
C VAL A 67 3.69 22.72 -36.32
N ARG A 68 4.07 23.99 -36.46
CA ARG A 68 3.13 25.11 -36.48
C ARG A 68 2.27 24.98 -37.73
N GLU A 69 1.04 24.56 -37.57
CA GLU A 69 -0.01 24.82 -38.56
C GLU A 69 -0.85 25.98 -38.04
N GLU A 70 -0.75 27.11 -38.73
CA GLU A 70 -1.65 28.25 -38.58
C GLU A 70 -3.08 27.80 -38.90
N PHE A 71 -3.94 27.73 -37.89
CA PHE A 71 -5.38 27.73 -38.13
C PHE A 71 -5.96 29.04 -37.61
N SER A 72 -6.06 30.00 -38.53
CA SER A 72 -6.88 31.19 -38.39
C SER A 72 -8.35 30.78 -38.30
N GLY A 73 -9.03 31.16 -37.22
CA GLY A 73 -10.46 30.86 -37.06
C GLY A 73 -11.01 31.40 -35.76
N GLU A 74 -11.41 32.68 -35.82
CA GLU A 74 -12.47 33.38 -35.07
C GLU A 74 -12.74 33.01 -33.59
N LEU A 75 -12.55 34.01 -32.71
CA LEU A 75 -13.15 34.04 -31.37
C LEU A 75 -14.68 33.94 -31.45
N PRO A 76 -15.30 33.36 -30.42
CA PRO A 76 -16.26 34.17 -29.69
C PRO A 76 -15.94 34.29 -28.21
N GLU A 77 -16.32 35.47 -27.76
CA GLU A 77 -16.15 36.15 -26.49
C GLU A 77 -16.97 35.51 -25.33
N LYS A 78 -16.32 35.40 -24.16
CA LYS A 78 -16.83 35.59 -22.78
C LYS A 78 -17.54 34.44 -22.02
N ALA A 79 -16.78 33.87 -21.06
CA ALA A 79 -17.02 33.78 -19.58
C ALA A 79 -16.60 32.42 -18.97
N PRO A 80 -16.25 32.30 -17.66
CA PRO A 80 -15.62 33.21 -16.69
C PRO A 80 -14.19 32.74 -16.27
N PRO A 81 -13.43 33.51 -15.44
CA PRO A 81 -12.05 33.19 -15.09
C PRO A 81 -11.92 32.03 -14.09
N ALA A 82 -10.78 31.32 -14.16
CA ALA A 82 -10.28 30.27 -13.26
C ALA A 82 -10.61 28.80 -13.62
N ALA A 83 -10.26 28.37 -14.83
CA ALA A 83 -10.01 26.94 -15.08
C ALA A 83 -8.65 26.55 -14.52
N HIS A 84 -8.60 26.21 -13.23
CA HIS A 84 -7.51 25.37 -12.74
C HIS A 84 -7.56 24.07 -13.53
N PRO A 85 -6.48 23.62 -14.20
CA PRO A 85 -6.52 22.37 -14.97
C PRO A 85 -6.81 21.22 -13.99
N GLY A 86 -8.03 20.71 -13.96
CA GLY A 86 -8.46 19.70 -12.98
C GLY A 86 -7.65 18.40 -13.07
N TYR A 87 -7.84 17.50 -12.11
CA TYR A 87 -7.29 16.15 -12.24
C TYR A 87 -7.87 15.49 -13.50
N GLN A 88 -7.00 14.92 -14.34
CA GLN A 88 -7.40 14.37 -15.64
C GLN A 88 -7.57 12.85 -15.58
N VAL A 89 -6.69 12.17 -14.83
CA VAL A 89 -6.68 10.71 -14.72
C VAL A 89 -6.68 10.33 -13.25
N LEU A 90 -7.62 9.46 -12.87
CA LEU A 90 -7.66 8.81 -11.57
C LEU A 90 -8.06 7.34 -11.78
N LYS A 91 -7.13 6.41 -11.50
CA LYS A 91 -7.35 4.98 -11.69
C LYS A 91 -6.86 4.19 -10.48
N ILE A 92 -7.58 3.14 -10.13
CA ILE A 92 -7.13 2.17 -9.14
C ILE A 92 -6.24 1.17 -9.87
N VAL A 93 -4.99 1.02 -9.41
CA VAL A 93 -4.00 0.08 -9.96
C VAL A 93 -4.11 -1.26 -9.24
N SER A 94 -4.29 -1.22 -7.92
CA SER A 94 -4.50 -2.42 -7.10
C SER A 94 -5.46 -2.06 -5.95
N PRO A 95 -6.34 -2.97 -5.50
CA PRO A 95 -6.60 -4.28 -6.09
C PRO A 95 -7.10 -4.16 -7.53
N GLU A 96 -6.68 -5.11 -8.37
CA GLU A 96 -7.19 -5.23 -9.74
C GLU A 96 -8.70 -5.48 -9.69
N ASN A 97 -9.42 -5.08 -10.74
CA ASN A 97 -10.83 -5.40 -10.81
C ASN A 97 -11.01 -6.93 -10.86
N GLU A 98 -11.91 -7.43 -10.02
CA GLU A 98 -12.15 -8.83 -9.71
C GLU A 98 -10.94 -9.57 -9.10
N GLY A 99 -9.94 -8.83 -8.64
CA GLY A 99 -8.73 -9.37 -8.02
C GLY A 99 -8.99 -9.98 -6.63
N THR A 100 -8.14 -10.94 -6.25
CA THR A 100 -8.19 -11.55 -4.91
C THR A 100 -7.08 -11.01 -4.01
N VAL A 101 -7.46 -10.48 -2.86
CA VAL A 101 -6.54 -10.05 -1.80
C VAL A 101 -6.57 -11.09 -0.68
N ARG A 102 -5.40 -11.49 -0.18
CA ARG A 102 -5.28 -12.42 0.95
C ARG A 102 -4.68 -11.69 2.14
N SER A 103 -5.46 -11.53 3.20
CA SER A 103 -5.02 -10.85 4.41
C SER A 103 -5.83 -11.31 5.62
N SER A 104 -5.22 -12.07 6.52
CA SER A 104 -5.84 -12.49 7.78
C SER A 104 -6.33 -11.33 8.67
N PRO A 105 -5.55 -10.23 8.86
CA PRO A 105 -6.03 -9.07 9.60
C PRO A 105 -7.07 -8.22 8.85
N GLY A 106 -7.30 -8.47 7.56
CA GLY A 106 -8.21 -7.66 6.74
C GLY A 106 -7.57 -6.37 6.22
N GLU A 107 -6.24 -6.36 6.09
CA GLU A 107 -5.50 -5.24 5.48
C GLU A 107 -5.56 -5.34 3.96
N VAL A 108 -6.00 -4.26 3.31
CA VAL A 108 -6.13 -4.16 1.85
C VAL A 108 -5.37 -2.92 1.34
N PRO A 109 -4.24 -3.08 0.66
CA PRO A 109 -3.52 -1.95 0.06
C PRO A 109 -4.17 -1.54 -1.26
N ILE A 110 -4.61 -0.30 -1.32
CA ILE A 110 -5.13 0.37 -2.52
C ILE A 110 -4.04 1.25 -3.10
N PHE A 111 -3.67 0.98 -4.34
CA PHE A 111 -2.73 1.77 -5.13
C PHE A 111 -3.50 2.57 -6.18
N VAL A 112 -3.22 3.86 -6.25
CA VAL A 112 -3.93 4.80 -7.10
C VAL A 112 -2.96 5.50 -8.04
N ALA A 113 -3.27 5.50 -9.32
CA ALA A 113 -2.60 6.32 -10.32
C ALA A 113 -3.39 7.62 -10.51
N LEU A 114 -2.75 8.76 -10.26
CA LEU A 114 -3.34 10.09 -10.42
C LEU A 114 -2.43 10.94 -11.32
N SER A 115 -3.03 11.65 -12.28
CA SER A 115 -2.34 12.63 -13.13
C SER A 115 -3.17 13.89 -13.33
N PRO A 116 -2.61 15.10 -13.11
CA PRO A 116 -1.31 15.39 -12.48
C PRO A 116 -1.26 14.94 -11.01
N VAL A 117 -0.06 14.95 -10.39
CA VAL A 117 0.12 14.55 -8.97
C VAL A 117 -0.82 15.31 -8.02
N LEU A 118 -1.15 14.69 -6.89
CA LEU A 118 -2.03 15.29 -5.89
C LEU A 118 -1.47 16.64 -5.43
N ARG A 119 -2.31 17.68 -5.48
CA ARG A 119 -1.95 19.02 -5.04
C ARG A 119 -1.92 19.09 -3.52
N GLU A 120 -1.13 20.03 -3.02
CA GLU A 120 -1.05 20.29 -1.59
C GLU A 120 -2.42 20.76 -1.04
N GLY A 121 -2.87 20.12 0.04
CA GLY A 121 -4.15 20.37 0.68
C GLY A 121 -5.34 19.59 0.09
N ASP A 122 -5.22 19.04 -1.12
CA ASP A 122 -6.19 18.09 -1.64
C ASP A 122 -5.97 16.70 -1.01
N TYR A 123 -7.02 15.88 -0.99
CA TYR A 123 -6.96 14.56 -0.34
C TYR A 123 -7.86 13.55 -1.04
N PHE A 124 -7.50 12.28 -0.91
CA PHE A 124 -8.28 11.13 -1.31
C PHE A 124 -9.23 10.71 -0.19
N ARG A 125 -10.41 10.25 -0.58
CA ARG A 125 -11.30 9.44 0.26
C ARG A 125 -11.67 8.17 -0.47
N VAL A 126 -11.77 7.09 0.28
CA VAL A 126 -12.16 5.78 -0.24
C VAL A 126 -13.65 5.56 -0.02
N LEU A 127 -14.30 5.01 -1.03
CA LEU A 127 -15.65 4.49 -0.97
C LEU A 127 -15.53 2.97 -0.97
N LEU A 128 -16.00 2.33 0.10
CA LEU A 128 -16.05 0.87 0.23
C LEU A 128 -17.52 0.45 0.33
N ASP A 129 -17.97 -0.39 -0.59
CA ASP A 129 -19.36 -0.89 -0.69
C ASP A 129 -20.40 0.24 -0.72
N GLY A 130 -20.07 1.33 -1.42
CA GLY A 130 -20.90 2.54 -1.49
C GLY A 130 -20.83 3.44 -0.26
N LYS A 131 -20.15 3.02 0.82
CA LYS A 131 -19.92 3.82 2.02
C LYS A 131 -18.64 4.63 1.89
N LEU A 132 -18.76 5.96 1.98
CA LEU A 132 -17.62 6.85 2.04
C LEU A 132 -16.94 6.76 3.41
N LEU A 133 -15.67 6.37 3.43
CA LEU A 133 -14.88 6.30 4.66
C LEU A 133 -14.52 7.71 5.16
N PRO A 134 -14.42 7.91 6.49
CA PRO A 134 -14.10 9.23 7.08
C PRO A 134 -12.62 9.61 6.92
N GLU A 135 -11.76 8.64 6.60
CA GLU A 135 -10.32 8.86 6.52
C GLU A 135 -9.93 9.70 5.30
N HIS A 136 -8.97 10.60 5.51
CA HIS A 136 -8.39 11.44 4.47
C HIS A 136 -6.97 10.96 4.21
N HIS A 137 -6.62 10.77 2.94
CA HIS A 137 -5.29 10.31 2.55
C HIS A 137 -4.66 11.28 1.56
N SER A 138 -3.40 11.64 1.75
CA SER A 138 -2.63 12.45 0.80
C SER A 138 -1.69 11.60 -0.08
N SER A 139 -1.60 10.29 0.22
CA SER A 139 -0.76 9.34 -0.51
C SER A 139 -1.55 8.59 -1.58
N THR A 140 -0.88 8.22 -2.67
CA THR A 140 -1.40 7.31 -3.69
C THR A 140 -1.45 5.85 -3.24
N VAL A 141 -0.88 5.55 -2.07
CA VAL A 141 -0.97 4.24 -1.41
C VAL A 141 -1.80 4.39 -0.15
N ILE A 142 -2.98 3.80 -0.16
CA ILE A 142 -3.95 3.81 0.93
C ILE A 142 -4.06 2.40 1.48
N ARG A 143 -4.10 2.24 2.80
CA ARG A 143 -4.29 0.92 3.43
C ARG A 143 -5.60 0.93 4.16
N LEU A 144 -6.53 0.07 3.75
CA LEU A 144 -7.73 -0.19 4.51
C LEU A 144 -7.43 -1.25 5.54
N SER A 145 -7.92 -1.02 6.75
CA SER A 145 -7.79 -1.95 7.87
C SER A 145 -9.12 -2.57 8.22
N ASN A 146 -9.08 -3.79 8.78
CA ASN A 146 -10.25 -4.49 9.29
C ASN A 146 -11.40 -4.62 8.26
N VAL A 147 -11.05 -4.84 6.98
CA VAL A 147 -12.03 -5.19 5.95
C VAL A 147 -12.51 -6.62 6.19
N ASP A 148 -13.82 -6.84 6.03
CA ASP A 148 -14.40 -8.16 6.18
C ASP A 148 -14.00 -9.10 5.04
N ARG A 149 -14.24 -10.40 5.21
CA ARG A 149 -14.02 -11.37 4.14
C ARG A 149 -15.16 -11.34 3.14
N GLY A 150 -14.86 -11.58 1.87
CA GLY A 150 -15.87 -11.70 0.82
C GLY A 150 -15.63 -10.72 -0.33
N GLU A 151 -16.69 -10.47 -1.08
CA GLU A 151 -16.71 -9.49 -2.17
C GLU A 151 -16.84 -8.07 -1.59
N HIS A 152 -16.03 -7.16 -2.10
CA HIS A 152 -16.08 -5.74 -1.79
C HIS A 152 -15.94 -4.90 -3.05
N LYS A 153 -16.60 -3.74 -3.06
CA LYS A 153 -16.51 -2.75 -4.14
C LYS A 153 -15.78 -1.52 -3.63
N VAL A 154 -14.71 -1.13 -4.30
CA VAL A 154 -13.89 0.02 -3.93
C VAL A 154 -13.85 1.07 -5.03
N ALA A 155 -14.02 2.32 -4.65
CA ALA A 155 -13.76 3.48 -5.50
C ALA A 155 -12.95 4.52 -4.71
N VAL A 156 -12.16 5.33 -5.39
CA VAL A 156 -11.40 6.41 -4.77
C VAL A 156 -11.84 7.73 -5.37
N ALA A 157 -12.05 8.74 -4.54
CA ALA A 157 -12.39 10.08 -4.97
C ALA A 157 -11.40 11.09 -4.41
N VAL A 158 -11.06 12.08 -5.24
CA VAL A 158 -10.24 13.24 -4.86
C VAL A 158 -11.16 14.37 -4.43
N TYR A 159 -10.86 14.94 -3.28
CA TYR A 159 -11.54 16.09 -2.71
C TYR A 159 -10.56 17.25 -2.62
N SER A 160 -11.07 18.45 -2.88
CA SER A 160 -10.31 19.66 -2.65
C SER A 160 -10.18 19.96 -1.16
N LYS A 161 -9.21 20.80 -0.77
CA LYS A 161 -9.12 21.37 0.59
C LYS A 161 -10.46 21.90 1.12
N ASP A 162 -11.30 22.44 0.22
CA ASP A 162 -12.61 23.02 0.56
C ASP A 162 -13.73 21.96 0.69
N GLY A 163 -13.39 20.67 0.62
CA GLY A 163 -14.35 19.56 0.75
C GLY A 163 -15.17 19.25 -0.50
N LYS A 164 -14.88 19.91 -1.62
CA LYS A 164 -15.55 19.65 -2.90
C LYS A 164 -14.97 18.41 -3.57
N LYS A 165 -15.82 17.46 -3.99
CA LYS A 165 -15.40 16.31 -4.81
C LYS A 165 -14.96 16.81 -6.20
N LEU A 166 -13.70 16.55 -6.57
CA LEU A 166 -13.09 16.98 -7.82
C LEU A 166 -13.14 15.89 -8.89
N LEU A 167 -12.82 14.66 -8.52
CA LEU A 167 -12.76 13.51 -9.43
C LEU A 167 -13.04 12.22 -8.67
N GLN A 168 -13.55 11.20 -9.35
CA GLN A 168 -13.78 9.86 -8.79
C GLN A 168 -13.32 8.81 -9.80
N SER A 169 -12.70 7.75 -9.31
CA SER A 169 -12.27 6.61 -10.11
C SER A 169 -13.46 5.73 -10.49
N ASP A 170 -13.20 4.81 -11.42
CA ASP A 170 -14.05 3.64 -11.62
C ASP A 170 -14.11 2.80 -10.34
N THR A 171 -15.19 2.02 -10.22
CA THR A 171 -15.39 1.10 -9.09
C THR A 171 -14.78 -0.25 -9.43
N HIS A 172 -13.84 -0.72 -8.61
CA HIS A 172 -13.28 -2.07 -8.71
C HIS A 172 -14.00 -2.99 -7.73
N THR A 173 -14.37 -4.19 -8.18
CA THR A 173 -14.78 -5.26 -7.28
C THR A 173 -13.54 -6.07 -6.90
N PHE A 174 -13.39 -6.51 -5.66
CA PHE A 174 -12.29 -7.38 -5.25
C PHE A 174 -12.78 -8.39 -4.19
N TYR A 175 -12.02 -9.46 -4.02
CA TYR A 175 -12.36 -10.55 -3.09
C TYR A 175 -11.32 -10.65 -1.98
N LEU A 176 -11.74 -10.48 -0.73
CA LEU A 176 -10.87 -10.61 0.44
C LEU A 176 -10.98 -12.00 1.07
N HIS A 177 -9.84 -12.70 1.12
CA HIS A 177 -9.69 -13.97 1.80
C HIS A 177 -8.91 -13.79 3.11
N ARG A 178 -9.55 -14.10 4.24
CA ARG A 178 -8.92 -14.13 5.56
C ARG A 178 -8.60 -15.58 5.93
N THR A 179 -7.37 -15.86 6.35
CA THR A 179 -7.06 -17.17 6.94
C THR A 179 -7.33 -17.13 8.44
N ILE A 180 -8.06 -18.13 8.93
CA ILE A 180 -8.29 -18.32 10.36
C ILE A 180 -7.23 -19.31 10.81
N ALA A 181 -6.29 -18.88 11.66
CA ALA A 181 -5.36 -19.81 12.28
C ALA A 181 -6.18 -20.77 13.16
N LYS A 182 -6.08 -22.08 12.90
CA LYS A 182 -6.66 -23.08 13.80
C LYS A 182 -5.97 -22.92 15.16
N ARG A 183 -6.77 -22.69 16.21
CA ARG A 183 -6.25 -22.69 17.58
C ARG A 183 -5.67 -24.08 17.86
N PRO A 184 -4.39 -24.21 18.29
CA PRO A 184 -3.85 -25.51 18.66
C PRO A 184 -4.69 -26.10 19.80
N ALA A 185 -4.93 -27.41 19.75
CA ALA A 185 -5.68 -28.11 20.78
C ALA A 185 -4.96 -27.92 22.13
N PRO A 186 -5.70 -27.66 23.24
CA PRO A 186 -5.08 -27.60 24.55
C PRO A 186 -4.37 -28.93 24.81
N ARG A 187 -3.09 -28.86 25.21
CA ARG A 187 -2.37 -30.06 25.67
C ARG A 187 -3.10 -30.57 26.92
N ALA A 188 -3.48 -31.84 26.91
CA ALA A 188 -3.97 -32.50 28.10
C ALA A 188 -2.81 -32.56 29.11
N ASN A 189 -3.07 -32.11 30.34
CA ASN A 189 -2.16 -32.26 31.48
C ASN A 189 -2.29 -33.65 32.08
#